data_AF-A0A7V9U761-F1
#
_entry.id   AF-A0A7V9U761-F1
#
_cell.length_a   1.000
_cell.length_b   1.000
_cell.length_c   1.000
_cell.angle_alpha   90.00
_cell.angle_beta   90.00
_cell.angle_gamma   90.00
#
_symmetry.space_group_name_H-M   'P 1'
#
loop_
_entity.id
_entity.type
_entity.pdbx_description
1 polymer ?
#
loop_
_entity_poly.entity_id
_entity_poly.type
_entity_poly.pdbx_seq_one_letter_code
_entity_poly.pdbx_strand_id
1 'polypeptide(L)'
;MFDIGLPEFMVLAIVAIFIFGPDKLPDVARQAGKLLRSARQTLTAARSQLSDELGPEFKDLDLRDLTPRALVQRHLLDDLDDDVPTRAGHRPLEMDEAPPFDLDAT
;
A
#
# COMPACT_ATOMS: atom_id res chain seq x y z
N MET A 1 0.70 14.43 -19.68
CA MET A 1 1.53 13.28 -19.27
C MET A 1 2.96 13.78 -19.19
N PHE A 2 3.59 13.67 -18.02
CA PHE A 2 4.98 14.11 -17.84
C PHE A 2 5.90 13.00 -18.36
N ASP A 3 6.39 13.17 -19.58
CA ASP A 3 7.54 12.42 -20.08
C ASP A 3 8.79 12.96 -19.37
N ILE A 4 9.08 12.42 -18.19
CA ILE A 4 10.34 12.70 -17.49
C ILE A 4 11.38 11.73 -18.04
N GLY A 5 12.16 12.22 -19.01
CA GLY A 5 13.33 11.55 -19.52
C GLY A 5 14.61 11.99 -18.83
N LEU A 6 15.72 11.44 -19.31
CA LEU A 6 17.07 11.82 -18.91
C LEU A 6 17.35 13.33 -19.14
N PRO A 7 16.93 13.96 -20.26
CA PRO A 7 17.09 15.40 -20.47
C PRO A 7 16.37 16.26 -19.42
N GLU A 8 15.13 15.92 -19.07
CA GLU A 8 14.31 16.67 -18.11
C GLU A 8 14.91 16.61 -16.71
N PHE A 9 15.45 15.45 -16.30
CA PHE A 9 16.22 15.33 -15.06
C PHE A 9 17.44 16.24 -15.03
N MET A 10 18.13 16.40 -16.16
CA MET A 10 19.30 17.26 -16.26
C MET A 10 18.92 18.75 -16.07
N VAL A 11 17.81 19.17 -16.66
CA VAL A 11 17.25 20.52 -16.44
C VAL A 11 16.90 20.72 -14.97
N LEU A 12 16.23 19.76 -14.33
CA LEU A 12 15.88 19.82 -12.92
C LEU A 12 17.12 19.88 -12.01
N ALA A 13 18.17 19.13 -12.34
CA ALA A 13 19.44 19.18 -11.62
C ALA A 13 20.09 20.57 -11.72
N ILE A 14 20.10 21.19 -12.90
CA ILE A 14 20.63 22.55 -13.08
C ILE A 14 19.82 23.56 -12.26
N VAL A 15 18.49 23.47 -12.27
CA VAL A 15 17.62 24.35 -11.47
C VAL A 15 17.89 24.17 -9.98
N ALA A 16 18.02 22.92 -9.50
CA ALA A 16 18.37 22.65 -8.11
C ALA A 16 19.75 23.22 -7.73
N ILE A 17 20.74 23.09 -8.60
CA ILE A 17 22.07 23.69 -8.41
C ILE A 17 21.98 25.22 -8.35
N PHE A 18 21.13 25.85 -9.15
CA PHE A 18 20.94 27.31 -9.11
C PHE A 18 20.31 27.79 -7.81
N ILE A 19 19.32 27.04 -7.28
CA ILE A 19 18.59 27.41 -6.07
C ILE A 19 19.45 27.17 -4.82
N PHE A 20 20.07 25.99 -4.71
CA PHE A 20 20.79 25.57 -3.51
C PHE A 20 22.29 25.88 -3.58
N GLY A 21 22.86 25.93 -4.78
CA GLY A 21 24.31 26.00 -5.02
C GLY A 21 24.94 24.61 -5.19
N PRO A 22 25.94 24.45 -6.08
CA PRO A 22 26.58 23.15 -6.34
C PRO A 22 27.31 22.58 -5.12
N ASP A 23 27.81 23.45 -4.24
CA ASP A 23 28.53 23.03 -3.03
C ASP A 23 27.58 22.58 -1.91
N LYS A 24 26.35 23.12 -1.85
CA LYS A 24 25.38 22.81 -0.79
C LYS A 24 24.52 21.60 -1.11
N LEU A 25 24.24 21.36 -2.38
CA LEU A 25 23.45 20.21 -2.85
C LEU A 25 23.95 18.85 -2.30
N PRO A 26 25.26 18.52 -2.36
CA PRO A 26 25.76 17.26 -1.80
C PRO A 26 25.60 17.19 -0.27
N ASP A 27 25.75 18.32 0.43
CA ASP A 27 25.55 18.36 1.88
C ASP A 27 24.09 18.13 2.27
N VAL A 28 23.14 18.75 1.55
CA VAL A 28 21.69 18.54 1.76
C VAL A 28 21.31 17.09 1.45
N ALA A 29 21.80 16.53 0.34
CA ALA A 29 21.55 15.14 -0.02
C ALA A 29 22.09 14.17 1.04
N ARG A 30 23.29 14.43 1.59
CA ARG A 30 23.87 13.64 2.68
C ARG A 30 23.04 13.73 3.95
N GLN A 31 22.53 14.90 4.30
CA GLN A 31 21.66 15.09 5.47
C GLN A 31 20.34 14.35 5.30
N ALA A 32 19.67 14.50 4.16
CA ALA A 32 18.45 13.78 3.84
C ALA A 32 18.66 12.26 3.86
N GLY A 33 19.77 11.78 3.31
CA GLY A 33 20.13 10.35 3.34
C GLY A 33 20.35 9.82 4.75
N LYS A 34 21.02 10.59 5.62
CA LYS A 34 21.19 10.24 7.04
C LYS A 34 19.84 10.17 7.76
N LEU A 35 18.98 11.17 7.57
CA LEU A 35 17.64 11.19 8.15
C LEU A 35 16.80 10.00 7.70
N LEU A 36 16.81 9.69 6.41
CA LEU A 36 16.10 8.53 5.86
C LEU A 36 16.64 7.21 6.42
N ARG A 37 17.97 7.09 6.56
CA ARG A 37 18.60 5.90 7.14
C ARG A 37 18.20 5.72 8.60
N SER A 38 18.26 6.80 9.39
CA SER A 38 17.86 6.80 10.79
C SER A 38 16.38 6.45 10.94
N ALA A 39 15.50 7.09 10.15
CA ALA A 39 14.07 6.78 10.14
C ALA A 39 13.81 5.30 9.81
N ARG A 40 14.45 4.77 8.76
CA ARG A 40 14.34 3.34 8.41
C ARG A 40 14.78 2.44 9.57
N GLN A 41 15.88 2.77 10.25
CA GLN A 41 16.37 1.98 11.38
C GLN A 41 15.41 2.02 12.56
N THR A 42 14.89 3.19 12.91
CA THR A 42 13.88 3.35 13.97
C THR A 42 12.60 2.59 13.66
N LEU A 43 12.07 2.70 12.45
CA LEU A 43 10.88 1.95 12.01
C LEU A 43 11.12 0.43 12.03
N THR A 44 12.31 -0.01 11.61
CA THR A 44 12.68 -1.44 11.64
C THR A 44 12.76 -1.96 13.08
N ALA A 45 13.37 -1.19 13.99
CA ALA A 45 13.48 -1.55 15.39
C ALA A 45 12.11 -1.60 16.09
N ALA A 46 11.25 -0.60 15.84
CA ALA A 46 9.90 -0.58 16.37
C ALA A 46 9.06 -1.76 15.85
N ARG A 47 9.18 -2.09 14.56
CA ARG A 47 8.55 -3.29 13.99
C ARG A 47 9.04 -4.57 14.66
N SER A 48 10.35 -4.69 14.89
CA SER A 48 10.94 -5.86 15.56
C SER A 48 10.38 -6.03 16.97
N GLN A 49 10.31 -4.96 17.75
CA GLN A 49 9.75 -4.99 19.11
C GLN A 49 8.28 -5.42 19.10
N LEU A 50 7.48 -4.84 18.20
CA LEU A 50 6.06 -5.18 18.08
C LEU A 50 5.86 -6.64 17.62
N SER A 51 6.74 -7.15 16.76
CA SER A 51 6.70 -8.55 16.30
C SER A 51 7.11 -9.53 17.40
N ASP A 52 8.03 -9.13 18.28
CA ASP A 52 8.46 -9.94 19.43
C ASP A 52 7.37 -10.01 20.51
N GLU A 53 6.58 -8.95 20.69
CA GLU A 53 5.51 -8.88 21.70
C GLU A 53 4.17 -9.48 21.26
N LEU A 54 3.79 -9.34 19.99
CA LEU A 54 2.49 -9.80 19.46
C LEU A 54 2.56 -11.16 18.74
N GLY A 55 3.74 -11.75 18.60
CA GLY A 55 3.93 -13.05 17.97
C GLY A 55 3.98 -13.02 16.43
N PRO A 56 4.26 -14.17 15.80
CA PRO A 56 4.54 -14.27 14.36
C PRO A 56 3.38 -13.85 13.44
N GLU A 57 2.15 -13.71 13.94
CA GLU A 57 0.98 -13.29 13.16
C GLU A 57 1.10 -11.85 12.60
N PHE A 58 1.93 -10.99 13.19
CA PHE A 58 2.18 -9.62 12.70
C PHE A 58 3.50 -9.47 11.94
N LYS A 59 4.30 -10.53 11.88
CA LYS A 59 5.62 -10.53 11.22
C LYS A 59 5.50 -10.30 9.71
N ASP A 60 4.35 -10.65 9.13
CA ASP A 60 4.08 -10.57 7.69
C ASP A 60 3.42 -9.25 7.23
N LEU A 61 3.36 -8.22 8.08
CA LEU A 61 2.93 -6.87 7.67
C LEU A 61 3.91 -6.28 6.65
N ASP A 62 3.70 -6.54 5.36
CA ASP A 62 4.56 -6.04 4.30
C ASP A 62 4.40 -4.51 4.18
N LEU A 63 5.51 -3.78 4.00
CA LEU A 63 5.51 -2.32 3.91
C LEU A 63 4.64 -1.80 2.74
N ARG A 64 4.28 -2.70 1.83
CA ARG A 64 3.47 -2.45 0.63
C ARG A 64 1.96 -2.40 0.94
N ASP A 65 1.54 -2.93 2.10
CA ASP A 65 0.16 -2.94 2.58
C ASP A 65 -0.11 -1.90 3.69
N LEU A 66 0.84 -1.00 3.96
CA LEU A 66 0.75 0.09 4.95
C LEU A 66 -0.26 1.21 4.60
N THR A 67 -1.26 0.95 3.76
CA THR A 67 -2.43 1.81 3.74
C THR A 67 -3.35 1.39 4.89
N PRO A 68 -3.75 2.31 5.79
CA PRO A 68 -4.60 1.97 6.94
C PRO A 68 -5.91 1.29 6.51
N ARG A 69 -6.35 1.56 5.28
CA ARG A 69 -7.51 0.93 4.65
C ARG A 69 -7.29 -0.56 4.33
N ALA A 70 -6.11 -0.95 3.86
CA ALA A 70 -5.80 -2.35 3.54
C ALA A 70 -5.65 -3.20 4.80
N LEU A 71 -5.09 -2.64 5.87
CA LEU A 71 -4.96 -3.30 7.18
C LEU A 71 -6.32 -3.59 7.82
N VAL A 72 -7.21 -2.59 7.81
CA VAL A 72 -8.60 -2.73 8.30
C VAL A 72 -9.39 -3.68 7.41
N GLN A 73 -9.21 -3.62 6.09
CA GLN A 73 -9.87 -4.51 5.15
C GLN A 73 -9.47 -5.98 5.39
N ARG A 74 -8.21 -6.28 5.69
CA ARG A 74 -7.79 -7.65 5.98
C ARG A 74 -8.33 -8.16 7.32
N HIS A 75 -8.26 -7.36 8.39
CA HIS A 75 -8.81 -7.76 9.69
C HIS A 75 -10.34 -7.88 9.72
N LEU A 76 -11.08 -7.07 8.95
CA LEU A 76 -12.54 -7.24 8.85
C LEU A 76 -12.96 -8.37 7.89
N LEU A 77 -12.19 -8.67 6.85
CA LEU A 77 -12.57 -9.73 5.89
C LEU A 77 -12.26 -11.13 6.44
N ASP A 78 -11.18 -11.32 7.21
CA ASP A 78 -10.89 -12.59 7.88
C ASP A 78 -12.02 -12.98 8.85
N ASP A 79 -12.53 -12.03 9.63
CA ASP A 79 -13.69 -12.24 10.54
C ASP A 79 -15.01 -12.51 9.79
N LEU A 80 -15.13 -12.10 8.51
CA LEU A 80 -16.34 -12.29 7.71
C LEU A 80 -16.33 -13.59 6.89
N ASP A 81 -15.16 -14.08 6.50
CA ASP A 81 -15.03 -15.28 5.66
C ASP A 81 -15.28 -16.59 6.44
N ASP A 82 -15.17 -16.60 7.78
CA ASP A 82 -15.53 -17.75 8.62
C ASP A 82 -17.06 -18.03 8.67
N ASP A 83 -17.90 -17.07 8.25
CA ASP A 83 -19.37 -17.18 8.31
C ASP A 83 -20.07 -17.08 6.94
N VAL A 84 -19.34 -17.26 5.82
CA VAL A 84 -19.97 -17.34 4.49
C VAL A 84 -20.25 -18.80 4.12
N PRO A 85 -21.50 -19.30 4.25
CA PRO A 85 -21.86 -20.53 3.57
C PRO A 85 -21.67 -20.29 2.09
N THR A 86 -20.80 -21.09 1.46
CA THR A 86 -20.59 -21.12 0.02
C THR A 86 -21.95 -21.15 -0.66
N ARG A 87 -22.40 -19.99 -1.16
CA ARG A 87 -23.70 -19.85 -1.82
C ARG A 87 -23.59 -20.65 -3.11
N ALA A 88 -24.11 -21.86 -3.09
CA ALA A 88 -24.16 -22.73 -4.24
C ALA A 88 -24.89 -21.99 -5.38
N GLY A 89 -24.16 -21.78 -6.48
CA GLY A 89 -24.71 -21.57 -7.81
C GLY A 89 -25.52 -20.28 -8.02
N HIS A 90 -24.85 -19.17 -8.28
CA HIS A 90 -25.37 -18.21 -9.25
C HIS A 90 -24.54 -18.38 -10.52
N ARG A 91 -24.92 -19.36 -11.33
CA ARG A 91 -24.53 -19.36 -12.74
C ARG A 91 -25.15 -18.10 -13.35
N PRO A 92 -24.40 -17.32 -14.15
CA PRO A 92 -24.98 -16.21 -14.90
C PRO A 92 -26.18 -16.71 -15.71
N LEU A 93 -27.32 -16.05 -15.56
CA LEU A 93 -28.52 -16.37 -16.34
C LEU A 93 -28.18 -16.21 -17.83
N GLU A 94 -28.52 -17.19 -18.65
CA GLU A 94 -28.34 -17.06 -20.09
C GLU A 94 -29.36 -16.04 -20.64
N MET A 95 -29.02 -15.41 -21.77
CA MET A 95 -29.69 -14.19 -22.26
C MET A 95 -31.18 -14.36 -22.56
N ASP A 96 -31.66 -15.60 -22.70
CA ASP A 96 -33.07 -15.97 -22.95
C ASP A 96 -33.74 -16.67 -21.75
N GLU A 97 -33.09 -16.71 -20.57
CA GLU A 97 -33.64 -17.32 -19.35
C GLU A 97 -34.30 -16.27 -18.46
N ALA A 98 -35.61 -16.38 -18.25
CA ALA A 98 -36.33 -15.49 -17.36
C ALA A 98 -35.93 -15.77 -15.90
N PRO A 99 -35.64 -14.74 -15.09
CA PRO A 99 -35.28 -14.94 -13.70
C PRO A 99 -36.44 -15.61 -12.95
N PRO A 100 -36.16 -16.52 -12.00
CA PRO A 100 -37.20 -17.17 -11.23
C PRO A 100 -38.01 -16.10 -10.48
N PHE A 101 -39.30 -16.02 -10.79
CA PHE A 101 -40.23 -15.12 -10.10
C PHE A 101 -41.06 -15.94 -9.10
N ASP A 102 -41.14 -15.43 -7.87
CA ASP A 102 -41.94 -16.04 -6.82
C ASP A 102 -43.33 -15.37 -6.79
N LEU A 103 -44.38 -16.17 -6.96
CA LEU A 103 -45.77 -15.71 -6.98
C LEU A 103 -46.36 -15.56 -5.57
N ASP A 104 -45.69 -16.08 -4.55
CA ASP A 104 -46.14 -16.00 -3.15
C ASP A 104 -45.65 -14.72 -2.44
N ALA A 105 -44.89 -13.86 -3.13
CA ALA A 105 -44.50 -12.55 -2.63
C ALA A 105 -45.68 -11.55 -2.73
N THR A 106 -46.48 -11.45 -1.67
CA THR A 106 -47.50 -10.39 -1.46
C THR A 106 -47.03 -9.36 -0.46
#